data_AF-A0A9R0IYT3-F1
#
_entry.id   AF-A0A9R0IYT3-F1
#
_cell.length_a   1.000
_cell.length_b   1.000
_cell.length_c   1.000
_cell.angle_alpha   90.00
_cell.angle_beta   90.00
_cell.angle_gamma   90.00
#
_symmetry.space_group_name_H-M   'P 1'
#
loop_
_entity.id
_entity.type
_entity.pdbx_description
1 polymer ?
#
loop_
_entity_poly.entity_id
_entity_poly.type
_entity_poly.pdbx_seq_one_letter_code
_entity_poly.pdbx_strand_id
1 'polypeptide(L)'
;MAAAVGPRRAWSRAVLSKIRLSRRRRGLVRREIVIASRRKHHRGPARGETTRRRHGGAQELRKLVPGGETMDYQNLLDETAHYVKCLTTQVKVMRSIVNYCSTPVN
;
A
#
# COMPACT_ATOMS: atom_id res chain seq x y z
N MET A 1 10.85 -3.00 -4.58
CA MET A 1 10.80 -1.85 -3.63
C MET A 1 10.60 -2.32 -2.18
N ALA A 2 9.39 -2.71 -1.75
CA ALA A 2 9.13 -3.09 -0.35
C ALA A 2 10.08 -4.19 0.19
N ALA A 3 10.25 -5.30 -0.55
CA ALA A 3 11.17 -6.37 -0.17
C ALA A 3 12.62 -5.88 0.03
N ALA A 4 13.10 -4.96 -0.83
CA ALA A 4 14.46 -4.42 -0.77
C ALA A 4 14.68 -3.46 0.40
N VAL A 5 13.63 -2.74 0.81
CA VAL A 5 13.67 -1.82 1.97
C VAL A 5 13.65 -2.58 3.30
N GLY A 6 13.21 -3.84 3.28
CA GLY A 6 13.23 -4.71 4.44
C GLY A 6 12.10 -4.45 5.45
N PRO A 7 12.08 -5.22 6.55
CA PRO A 7 10.95 -5.25 7.50
C PRO A 7 10.91 -4.05 8.44
N ARG A 8 11.94 -3.18 8.45
CA ARG A 8 12.02 -2.03 9.38
C ARG A 8 10.97 -0.96 9.07
N ARG A 9 10.55 -0.83 7.81
CA ARG A 9 9.52 0.12 7.40
C ARG A 9 8.12 -0.45 7.55
N ALA A 10 7.25 0.27 8.23
CA ALA A 10 5.87 -0.12 8.44
C ALA A 10 5.10 -0.24 7.11
N TRP A 11 5.29 0.73 6.20
CA TRP A 11 4.65 0.68 4.88
C TRP A 11 5.13 -0.53 4.07
N SER A 12 6.40 -0.92 4.20
CA SER A 12 6.95 -2.10 3.53
C SER A 12 6.27 -3.38 4.01
N ARG A 13 6.13 -3.53 5.34
CA ARG A 13 5.41 -4.67 5.94
C ARG A 13 3.96 -4.71 5.47
N ALA A 14 3.27 -3.57 5.41
CA ALA A 14 1.90 -3.48 4.94
C ALA A 14 1.76 -3.95 3.49
N VAL A 15 2.63 -3.48 2.58
CA VAL A 15 2.67 -3.93 1.17
C VAL A 15 2.91 -5.42 1.07
N LEU A 16 3.92 -5.95 1.77
CA LEU A 16 4.25 -7.37 1.73
C LEU A 16 3.14 -8.23 2.33
N SER A 17 2.50 -7.77 3.40
CA SER A 17 1.33 -8.43 4.00
C SER A 17 0.19 -8.53 3.00
N LYS A 18 -0.15 -7.43 2.31
CA LYS A 18 -1.18 -7.42 1.26
C LYS A 18 -0.85 -8.41 0.14
N ILE A 19 0.40 -8.45 -0.35
CA ILE A 19 0.82 -9.40 -1.38
C ILE A 19 0.68 -10.85 -0.90
N ARG A 20 1.12 -11.16 0.34
CA ARG A 20 1.01 -12.49 0.92
C ARG A 20 -0.44 -12.92 1.11
N LEU A 21 -1.29 -12.03 1.62
CA LEU A 21 -2.73 -12.27 1.79
C LEU A 21 -3.41 -12.48 0.43
N SER A 22 -3.09 -11.68 -0.58
CA SER A 22 -3.62 -11.87 -1.94
C SER A 22 -3.16 -13.20 -2.55
N ARG A 23 -1.91 -13.63 -2.31
CA ARG A 23 -1.42 -14.95 -2.74
C ARG A 23 -2.14 -16.09 -2.03
N ARG A 24 -2.35 -15.99 -0.72
CA ARG A 24 -3.12 -16.97 0.07
C ARG A 24 -4.56 -17.06 -0.40
N ARG A 25 -5.22 -15.91 -0.64
CA ARG A 25 -6.57 -15.88 -1.22
C ARG A 25 -6.61 -16.51 -2.60
N ARG A 26 -5.62 -16.32 -3.47
CA ARG A 26 -5.54 -17.05 -4.75
C ARG A 26 -5.35 -18.56 -4.58
N GLY A 27 -4.62 -18.99 -3.54
CA GLY A 27 -4.51 -20.41 -3.18
C GLY A 27 -5.80 -20.99 -2.60
N LEU A 28 -6.59 -20.18 -1.88
CA LEU A 28 -7.88 -20.54 -1.30
C LEU A 28 -9.03 -20.49 -2.32
N VAL A 29 -9.02 -19.57 -3.31
CA VAL A 29 -10.01 -19.53 -4.40
C VAL A 29 -9.96 -20.80 -5.26
N ARG A 30 -8.80 -21.48 -5.36
CA ARG A 30 -8.72 -22.83 -5.95
C ARG A 30 -9.42 -23.93 -5.12
N ARG A 31 -9.74 -23.68 -3.85
CA ARG A 31 -10.39 -24.61 -2.91
C ARG A 31 -11.77 -24.16 -2.44
N GLU A 32 -12.13 -22.89 -2.62
CA GLU A 32 -13.31 -22.24 -2.03
C GLU A 32 -14.50 -22.07 -3.00
N ILE A 33 -14.42 -22.54 -4.25
CA ILE A 33 -15.60 -22.61 -5.14
C ILE A 33 -16.70 -23.51 -4.53
N VAL A 34 -16.40 -24.32 -3.51
CA VAL A 34 -17.35 -25.29 -2.94
C VAL A 34 -18.12 -24.80 -1.69
N ILE A 35 -17.71 -23.76 -0.92
CA ILE A 35 -18.24 -23.65 0.48
C ILE A 35 -18.83 -22.29 0.96
N ALA A 36 -18.50 -21.10 0.45
CA ALA A 36 -18.83 -19.86 1.19
C ALA A 36 -19.70 -18.83 0.44
N SER A 37 -20.87 -19.25 -0.04
CA SER A 37 -22.02 -18.35 0.04
C SER A 37 -22.44 -18.28 1.52
N ARG A 38 -22.85 -17.10 2.01
CA ARG A 38 -23.27 -16.78 3.40
C ARG A 38 -22.14 -16.30 4.32
N ARG A 39 -21.98 -14.98 4.37
CA ARG A 39 -22.16 -14.14 5.59
C ARG A 39 -21.91 -12.66 5.24
N LYS A 40 -23.00 -11.98 4.83
CA LYS A 40 -23.20 -10.55 5.09
C LYS A 40 -23.32 -10.37 6.61
N HIS A 41 -22.67 -9.36 7.20
CA HIS A 41 -23.12 -8.50 8.31
C HIS A 41 -22.01 -7.47 8.56
N HIS A 42 -22.22 -6.20 8.18
CA HIS A 42 -22.62 -5.09 9.07
C HIS A 42 -21.53 -4.64 10.06
N ARG A 43 -20.80 -3.57 9.69
CA ARG A 43 -20.32 -2.57 10.66
C ARG A 43 -20.58 -1.19 10.08
N GLY A 44 -21.37 -0.40 10.82
CA GLY A 44 -21.93 0.88 10.43
C GLY A 44 -20.92 2.03 10.34
N PRO A 45 -21.39 3.23 9.97
CA PRO A 45 -20.53 4.38 9.73
C PRO A 45 -20.13 5.02 11.06
N ALA A 46 -18.84 5.07 11.35
CA ALA A 46 -18.33 5.91 12.44
C ALA A 46 -18.38 7.38 11.99
N ARG A 47 -19.38 8.11 12.48
CA ARG A 47 -19.43 9.58 12.46
C ARG A 47 -18.34 10.13 13.38
N GLY A 48 -17.66 11.17 12.91
CA GLY A 48 -16.70 11.95 13.68
C GLY A 48 -16.26 13.17 12.87
N GLU A 49 -17.17 14.13 12.74
CA GLU A 49 -16.89 15.43 12.13
C GLU A 49 -16.47 16.42 13.23
N THR A 50 -15.24 16.95 13.18
CA THR A 50 -14.83 18.33 13.56
C THR A 50 -13.31 18.45 13.75
N THR A 51 -12.53 18.62 12.67
CA THR A 51 -11.33 19.51 12.61
C THR A 51 -10.92 19.71 11.14
N ARG A 52 -11.85 20.18 10.30
CA ARG A 52 -11.52 20.60 8.93
C ARG A 52 -10.71 21.90 9.05
N ARG A 53 -9.48 21.90 8.53
CA ARG A 53 -8.61 23.04 8.11
C ARG A 53 -7.13 22.99 8.53
N ARG A 54 -6.68 22.09 9.42
CA ARG A 54 -5.23 21.83 9.64
C ARG A 54 -4.74 20.41 9.37
N HIS A 55 -5.65 19.43 9.33
CA HIS A 55 -5.30 18.00 9.24
C HIS A 55 -5.65 17.33 7.91
N GLY A 56 -6.06 18.09 6.89
CA GLY A 56 -6.45 17.55 5.59
C GLY A 56 -5.32 16.74 4.93
N GLY A 57 -4.12 17.32 4.84
CA GLY A 57 -2.97 16.66 4.22
C GLY A 57 -2.57 15.36 4.91
N ALA A 58 -2.54 15.36 6.26
CA ALA A 58 -2.21 14.15 7.01
C ALA A 58 -3.25 13.04 6.83
N GLN A 59 -4.54 13.39 6.79
CA GLN A 59 -5.60 12.41 6.57
C GLN A 59 -5.52 11.79 5.17
N GLU A 60 -5.12 12.56 4.16
CA GLU A 60 -4.85 12.02 2.83
C GLU A 60 -3.62 11.11 2.81
N LEU A 61 -2.54 11.49 3.50
CA LEU A 61 -1.36 10.64 3.62
C LEU A 61 -1.69 9.28 4.25
N ARG A 62 -2.56 9.23 5.26
CA ARG A 62 -3.00 7.97 5.88
C ARG A 62 -3.63 6.99 4.88
N LYS A 63 -4.32 7.51 3.85
CA LYS A 63 -4.94 6.70 2.79
C LYS A 63 -3.93 6.28 1.72
N LEU A 64 -2.91 7.10 1.48
CA LEU A 64 -1.93 6.89 0.41
C LEU A 64 -0.75 6.02 0.84
N VAL A 65 -0.29 6.16 2.08
CA VAL A 65 0.81 5.37 2.64
C VAL A 65 0.27 4.00 3.04
N PRO A 66 0.83 2.88 2.54
CA PRO A 66 0.40 1.55 2.94
C PRO A 66 0.44 1.36 4.46
N GLY A 67 -0.69 1.04 5.08
CA GLY A 67 -0.80 0.89 6.54
C GLY A 67 -0.76 2.20 7.32
N GLY A 68 -0.90 3.35 6.64
CA GLY A 68 -0.89 4.69 7.25
C GLY A 68 -2.09 4.96 8.14
N GLU A 69 -3.17 4.19 8.02
CA GLU A 69 -4.41 4.39 8.77
C GLU A 69 -4.19 4.31 10.29
N THR A 70 -3.25 3.48 10.74
CA THR A 70 -2.97 3.25 12.16
C THR A 70 -1.68 3.92 12.68
N MET A 71 -1.00 4.72 11.86
CA MET A 71 0.27 5.38 12.27
C MET A 71 0.01 6.63 13.11
N ASP A 72 0.88 6.99 14.05
CA ASP A 72 0.87 8.36 14.60
C ASP A 72 1.36 9.37 13.56
N TYR A 73 1.24 10.67 13.85
CA TYR A 73 1.57 11.74 12.91
C TYR A 73 3.07 11.75 12.51
N GLN A 74 3.99 11.54 13.46
CA GLN A 74 5.43 11.59 13.20
C GLN A 74 5.86 10.41 12.33
N ASN A 75 5.47 9.20 12.73
CA ASN A 75 5.74 7.99 11.95
C ASN A 75 5.10 8.06 10.55
N LEU A 76 3.91 8.66 10.43
CA LEU A 76 3.27 8.86 9.14
C LEU A 76 4.11 9.74 8.22
N LEU A 77 4.66 10.85 8.72
CA LEU A 77 5.51 11.73 7.91
C LEU A 77 6.82 11.03 7.51
N ASP A 78 7.48 10.36 8.44
CA ASP A 78 8.73 9.63 8.19
C ASP A 78 8.56 8.51 7.17
N GLU A 79 7.49 7.71 7.34
CA GLU A 79 7.15 6.64 6.41
C GLU A 79 6.72 7.20 5.06
N THR A 80 6.01 8.34 5.01
CA THR A 80 5.65 9.04 3.77
C THR A 80 6.90 9.45 3.00
N ALA A 81 7.84 10.17 3.64
CA ALA A 81 9.05 10.65 2.99
C ALA A 81 9.87 9.50 2.40
N HIS A 82 10.02 8.42 3.18
CA HIS A 82 10.71 7.23 2.71
C HIS A 82 9.96 6.53 1.57
N TYR A 83 8.64 6.44 1.66
CA TYR A 83 7.82 5.80 0.63
C TYR A 83 7.90 6.57 -0.70
N VAL A 84 7.80 7.90 -0.66
CA VAL A 84 7.98 8.77 -1.84
C VAL A 84 9.35 8.56 -2.48
N LYS A 85 10.44 8.58 -1.69
CA LYS A 85 11.80 8.32 -2.20
C LYS A 85 11.87 7.00 -2.97
N CYS A 86 11.30 5.95 -2.39
CA CYS A 86 11.28 4.64 -3.01
C CYS A 86 10.43 4.59 -4.29
N LEU A 87 9.26 5.25 -4.31
CA LEU A 87 8.41 5.36 -5.50
C LEU A 87 9.12 6.11 -6.64
N THR A 88 9.82 7.20 -6.32
CA THR A 88 10.64 7.92 -7.30
C THR A 88 11.70 7.01 -7.90
N THR A 89 12.41 6.22 -7.09
CA THR A 89 13.38 5.23 -7.58
C THR A 89 12.70 4.16 -8.44
N GLN A 90 11.53 3.67 -8.03
CA GLN A 90 10.78 2.68 -8.81
C GLN A 90 10.45 3.22 -10.21
N VAL A 91 9.96 4.45 -10.32
CA VAL A 91 9.64 5.08 -11.61
C VAL A 91 10.91 5.27 -12.46
N LYS A 92 12.03 5.70 -11.86
CA LYS A 92 13.31 5.81 -12.58
C LYS A 92 13.75 4.49 -13.20
N VAL A 93 13.72 3.41 -12.41
CA VAL A 93 14.06 2.06 -12.91
C VAL A 93 13.13 1.64 -14.04
N MET A 94 11.81 1.84 -13.89
CA MET A 94 10.84 1.51 -14.94
C MET A 94 11.11 2.28 -16.24
N ARG A 95 11.44 3.57 -16.14
CA ARG A 95 11.83 4.38 -17.32
C ARG A 95 13.11 3.87 -17.97
N SER A 96 14.13 3.51 -17.19
CA SER A 96 15.37 2.94 -17.73
C SER A 96 15.13 1.63 -18.48
N ILE A 97 14.25 0.77 -17.96
CA ILE A 97 13.85 -0.48 -18.65
C ILE A 97 13.17 -0.16 -19.97
N VAL A 98 12.19 0.76 -19.99
CA VAL A 98 11.51 1.17 -21.22
C VAL A 98 12.50 1.73 -22.22
N ASN A 99 13.39 2.65 -21.81
CA ASN A 99 14.38 3.23 -22.69
C ASN A 99 15.29 2.15 -23.30
N TYR A 100 15.77 1.20 -22.50
CA TYR A 100 16.60 0.10 -22.97
C TYR A 100 15.87 -0.84 -23.95
N CYS A 101 14.59 -1.12 -23.71
CA CYS A 101 13.80 -1.97 -24.58
C CYS A 101 13.31 -1.25 -25.85
N SER A 102 13.24 0.09 -25.84
CA SER A 102 12.79 0.91 -26.96
C SER A 102 13.94 1.45 -27.81
N THR A 103 15.20 1.31 -27.39
CA THR A 103 16.34 1.61 -28.28
C THR A 103 16.42 0.55 -29.38
N PRO A 104 16.30 0.92 -30.67
CA PRO A 104 16.53 -0.01 -31.76
C PRO A 104 17.98 -0.48 -31.70
N VAL A 105 18.18 -1.80 -31.67
CA VAL A 105 19.49 -2.42 -31.83
C VAL A 105 19.82 -2.27 -33.32
N ASN A 106 20.72 -1.34 -33.65
CA ASN A 106 21.37 -1.28 -34.96
C ASN A 106 22.46 -2.35 -35.04
#